data_AF-A0AAE6ELD8-F1
#
_entry.id   AF-A0AAE6ELD8-F1
#
_cell.length_a   1.000
_cell.length_b   1.000
_cell.length_c   1.000
_cell.angle_alpha   90.00
_cell.angle_beta   90.00
_cell.angle_gamma   90.00
#
_symmetry.space_group_name_H-M   'P 1'
#
loop_
_entity.id
_entity.type
_entity.pdbx_description
1 polymer ?
#
loop_
_entity_poly.entity_id
_entity_poly.type
_entity_poly.pdbx_seq_one_letter_code
_entity_poly.pdbx_strand_id
1 'polypeptide(L)'
;MKIRMLLGLAGADFSLSPGDIPLDGQFTDEEAGRLVDSGLAEQVKDEEGNEVALRLSLDNENLLKELDELKTLAVRLEESEKQIVVFSQEKEALQLRAETAENSLAAAIDDGKTLTRNIAELEKMLSDGAVQLKEREERLVVLDQEKKTLQHRAEEAEKLLEKALSASAAEQAKKSKSGAG
;
A
#
# COMPACT_ATOMS: atom_id res chain seq x y z
N MET A 1 -59.74 16.86 53.81
CA MET A 1 -59.15 18.15 53.40
C MET A 1 -57.80 18.30 54.07
N LYS A 2 -56.72 18.59 53.33
CA LYS A 2 -55.41 18.88 53.94
C LYS A 2 -55.26 20.36 54.25
N ILE A 3 -54.70 20.65 55.41
CA ILE A 3 -54.44 22.00 55.90
C ILE A 3 -52.98 22.14 56.34
N ARG A 4 -52.43 23.34 56.27
CA ARG A 4 -51.14 23.70 56.84
C ARG A 4 -51.39 24.67 57.97
N MET A 5 -50.83 24.39 59.14
CA MET A 5 -51.00 25.25 60.31
C MET A 5 -50.25 26.57 60.10
N LEU A 6 -50.92 27.70 60.34
CA LEU A 6 -50.29 29.03 60.30
C LEU A 6 -49.81 29.44 61.69
N LEU A 7 -50.48 28.95 62.73
CA LEU A 7 -50.12 29.15 64.13
C LEU A 7 -49.93 27.79 64.82
N GLY A 8 -49.10 27.77 65.87
CA GLY A 8 -48.89 26.57 66.67
C GLY A 8 -50.15 26.19 67.45
N LEU A 9 -50.51 24.91 67.41
CA LEU A 9 -51.66 24.34 68.11
C LEU A 9 -51.21 23.11 68.90
N ALA A 10 -51.45 23.12 70.21
CA ALA A 10 -51.14 22.00 71.08
C ALA A 10 -52.42 21.48 71.74
N GLY A 11 -52.64 20.17 71.64
CA GLY A 11 -53.68 19.42 72.33
C GLY A 11 -53.09 18.40 73.30
N ALA A 12 -53.95 17.58 73.90
CA ALA A 12 -53.53 16.56 74.86
C ALA A 12 -52.56 15.52 74.23
N ASP A 13 -52.78 15.19 72.96
CA ASP A 13 -52.07 14.11 72.26
C ASP A 13 -51.33 14.57 70.99
N PHE A 14 -51.24 15.88 70.76
CA PHE A 14 -50.55 16.42 69.58
C PHE A 14 -49.97 17.81 69.83
N SER A 15 -48.88 18.12 69.14
CA SER A 15 -48.30 19.45 69.08
C SER A 15 -47.96 19.74 67.63
N LEU A 16 -48.60 20.76 67.07
CA LEU A 16 -48.39 21.22 65.71
C LEU A 16 -47.76 22.59 65.77
N SER A 17 -46.66 22.77 65.07
CA SER A 17 -45.98 24.05 64.91
C SER A 17 -46.52 24.80 63.69
N PRO A 18 -46.32 26.13 63.62
CA PRO A 18 -46.52 26.87 62.37
C PRO A 18 -45.74 26.20 61.22
N GLY A 19 -46.42 25.92 60.11
CA GLY A 19 -45.88 25.24 58.93
C GLY A 19 -46.16 23.74 58.88
N ASP A 20 -46.57 23.11 59.99
CA ASP A 20 -46.86 21.67 60.02
C ASP A 20 -48.13 21.35 59.22
N ILE A 21 -48.12 20.20 58.56
CA ILE A 21 -49.28 19.60 57.89
C ILE A 21 -49.74 18.43 58.76
N PRO A 22 -50.92 18.52 59.40
CA PRO A 22 -51.46 17.43 60.23
C PRO A 22 -51.57 16.12 59.42
N LEU A 23 -51.41 14.98 60.09
CA LEU A 23 -51.56 13.68 59.45
C LEU A 23 -52.99 13.49 58.94
N ASP A 24 -53.15 12.73 57.85
CA ASP A 24 -54.47 12.46 57.27
C ASP A 24 -55.41 11.82 58.32
N GLY A 25 -56.55 12.46 58.55
CA GLY A 25 -57.55 12.04 59.54
C GLY A 25 -57.34 12.57 60.97
N GLN A 26 -56.31 13.37 61.22
CA GLN A 26 -56.09 14.01 62.53
C GLN A 26 -57.16 15.08 62.86
N PHE A 27 -57.72 15.70 61.83
CA PHE A 27 -58.90 16.57 61.92
C PHE A 27 -59.95 16.06 60.94
N THR A 28 -61.21 16.12 61.36
CA THR A 28 -62.34 15.95 60.44
C THR A 28 -62.39 17.12 59.45
N ASP A 29 -63.05 16.93 58.30
CA ASP A 29 -63.18 18.00 57.30
C ASP A 29 -63.86 19.26 57.86
N GLU A 30 -64.80 19.10 58.78
CA GLU A 30 -65.47 20.21 59.46
C GLU A 30 -64.52 20.98 60.40
N GLU A 31 -63.68 20.26 61.15
CA GLU A 31 -62.69 20.87 62.04
C GLU A 31 -61.59 21.58 61.24
N ALA A 32 -61.12 20.94 60.17
CA ALA A 32 -60.17 21.54 59.24
C ALA A 32 -60.73 22.82 58.60
N GLY A 33 -62.01 22.81 58.20
CA GLY A 33 -62.71 24.00 57.70
C GLY A 33 -62.76 25.13 58.74
N ARG A 34 -63.12 24.83 59.99
CA ARG A 34 -63.13 25.83 61.07
C ARG A 34 -61.75 26.41 61.36
N LEU A 35 -60.70 25.60 61.30
CA LEU A 35 -59.31 26.07 61.49
C LEU A 35 -58.88 27.02 60.38
N VAL A 36 -59.34 26.78 59.14
CA VAL A 36 -59.10 27.71 58.02
C VAL A 36 -59.94 28.98 58.17
N ASP A 37 -61.23 28.87 58.47
CA ASP A 37 -62.13 30.01 58.63
C ASP A 37 -61.72 30.94 59.78
N SER A 38 -61.13 30.38 60.84
CA SER A 38 -60.58 31.14 61.97
C SER A 38 -59.18 31.72 61.70
N GLY A 39 -58.61 31.47 60.53
CA GLY A 39 -57.28 31.95 60.15
C GLY A 39 -56.12 31.25 60.88
N LEU A 40 -56.37 30.10 61.51
CA LEU A 40 -55.35 29.30 62.20
C LEU A 40 -54.60 28.35 61.26
N ALA A 41 -55.18 28.06 60.10
CA ALA A 41 -54.60 27.19 59.08
C ALA A 41 -54.94 27.68 57.67
N GLU A 42 -54.24 27.16 56.66
CA GLU A 42 -54.51 27.38 55.24
C GLU A 42 -54.79 26.04 54.54
N GLN A 43 -55.73 26.03 53.59
CA GLN A 43 -56.01 24.83 52.80
C GLN A 43 -54.83 24.52 51.86
N VAL A 44 -54.28 23.31 51.96
CA VAL A 44 -53.22 22.84 51.06
C VAL A 44 -53.89 22.22 49.85
N LYS A 45 -53.63 22.77 48.66
CA LYS A 45 -54.07 22.17 47.40
C LYS A 45 -53.17 20.97 47.08
N ASP A 46 -53.75 19.79 46.96
CA ASP A 46 -53.03 18.54 46.65
C ASP A 46 -52.51 18.46 45.20
N GLU A 47 -52.82 19.43 44.32
CA GLU A 47 -52.58 19.32 42.87
C GLU A 47 -51.11 19.55 42.45
N GLU A 48 -50.38 20.45 43.13
CA GLU A 48 -49.02 20.84 42.71
C GLU A 48 -47.98 19.73 42.93
N GLY A 49 -48.13 18.93 44.00
CA GLY A 49 -47.22 17.82 44.29
C GLY A 49 -47.29 16.70 43.25
N ASN A 50 -48.48 16.48 42.67
CA ASN A 50 -48.71 15.40 41.73
C ASN A 50 -48.22 15.75 40.32
N GLU A 51 -48.39 17.01 39.89
CA GLU A 51 -47.87 17.49 38.60
C GLU A 51 -46.34 17.55 38.58
N VAL A 52 -45.73 17.99 39.68
CA VAL A 52 -44.26 17.98 39.84
C VAL A 52 -43.71 16.54 39.82
N ALA A 53 -44.36 15.61 40.51
CA ALA A 53 -43.96 14.19 40.50
C ALA A 53 -44.06 13.57 39.10
N LEU A 54 -45.13 13.87 38.34
CA LEU A 54 -45.30 13.42 36.95
C LEU A 54 -44.21 13.98 36.03
N ARG A 55 -43.89 15.28 36.14
CA ARG A 55 -42.80 15.90 35.37
C ARG A 55 -41.45 15.26 35.68
N LEU A 56 -41.12 15.10 36.96
CA LEU A 56 -39.88 14.44 37.38
C LEU A 56 -39.79 12.99 36.90
N SER A 57 -40.91 12.25 36.89
CA SER A 57 -40.95 10.89 36.35
C SER A 57 -40.68 10.86 34.85
N LEU A 58 -41.27 11.78 34.09
CA LEU A 58 -41.07 11.89 32.65
C LEU A 58 -39.63 12.29 32.32
N ASP A 59 -39.08 13.26 33.05
CA ASP A 59 -37.69 13.71 32.90
C ASP A 59 -36.71 12.57 33.22
N ASN A 60 -36.96 11.80 34.28
CA ASN A 60 -36.14 10.63 34.60
C ASN A 60 -36.19 9.56 33.50
N GLU A 61 -37.35 9.31 32.90
CA GLU A 61 -37.48 8.36 31.79
C GLU A 61 -36.69 8.86 30.56
N ASN A 62 -36.76 10.15 30.24
CA ASN A 62 -35.99 10.75 29.16
C ASN A 62 -34.48 10.66 29.43
N LEU A 63 -34.04 10.97 30.65
CA LEU A 63 -32.62 10.85 31.04
C LEU A 63 -32.12 9.41 30.93
N LEU A 64 -32.94 8.42 31.27
CA LEU A 64 -32.57 7.01 31.10
C LEU A 64 -32.41 6.64 29.63
N LYS A 65 -33.30 7.13 28.75
CA LYS A 65 -33.18 6.92 27.29
C LYS A 65 -31.91 7.57 26.74
N GLU A 66 -31.64 8.82 27.09
CA GLU A 66 -30.41 9.52 26.67
C GLU A 66 -29.16 8.79 27.16
N LEU A 67 -29.19 8.25 28.38
CA LEU A 67 -28.07 7.50 28.95
C LEU A 67 -27.82 6.18 28.20
N ASP A 68 -28.87 5.49 27.74
CA ASP A 68 -28.73 4.29 26.93
C ASP A 68 -28.27 4.58 25.50
N GLU A 69 -28.70 5.71 24.92
CA GLU A 69 -28.16 6.21 23.65
C GLU A 69 -26.67 6.54 23.75
N LEU A 70 -26.25 7.24 24.81
CA LEU A 70 -24.86 7.57 25.06
C LEU A 70 -23.98 6.33 25.23
N LYS A 71 -24.46 5.30 25.94
CA LYS A 71 -23.76 4.01 26.02
C LYS A 71 -23.59 3.37 24.65
N THR A 72 -24.63 3.40 23.83
CA THR A 72 -24.58 2.83 22.48
C THR A 72 -23.58 3.59 21.59
N LEU A 73 -23.56 4.91 21.67
CA LEU A 73 -22.59 5.75 20.97
C LEU A 73 -21.16 5.52 21.45
N ALA A 74 -20.95 5.33 22.76
CA ALA A 74 -19.62 5.03 23.31
C ALA A 74 -19.05 3.72 22.75
N VAL A 75 -19.87 2.67 22.66
CA VAL A 75 -19.45 1.39 22.06
C VAL A 75 -19.10 1.55 20.58
N ARG A 76 -19.92 2.29 19.82
CA ARG A 76 -19.64 2.58 18.40
C ARG A 76 -18.36 3.41 18.22
N LEU A 77 -18.11 4.36 19.11
CA LEU A 77 -16.89 5.16 19.09
C LEU A 77 -15.67 4.26 19.31
N GLU A 78 -15.69 3.39 20.33
CA GLU A 78 -14.61 2.44 20.60
C GLU A 78 -14.35 1.50 19.41
N GLU A 79 -15.42 1.03 18.74
CA GLU A 79 -15.30 0.22 17.53
C GLU A 79 -14.67 1.02 16.37
N SER A 80 -15.08 2.26 16.17
CA SER A 80 -14.52 3.13 15.13
C SER A 80 -13.05 3.46 15.38
N GLU A 81 -12.65 3.67 16.64
CA GLU A 81 -11.25 3.89 17.03
C GLU A 81 -10.39 2.67 16.71
N LYS A 82 -10.89 1.46 17.00
CA LYS A 82 -10.22 0.20 16.62
C LYS A 82 -10.04 0.10 15.11
N GLN A 83 -11.07 0.45 14.33
CA GLN A 83 -10.99 0.46 12.86
C GLN A 83 -9.96 1.48 12.34
N ILE A 84 -9.90 2.68 12.93
CA ILE A 84 -8.92 3.71 12.55
C ILE A 84 -7.48 3.22 12.79
N VAL A 85 -7.23 2.53 13.90
CA VAL A 85 -5.90 1.96 14.19
C VAL A 85 -5.52 0.93 13.13
N VAL A 86 -6.44 0.02 12.74
CA VAL A 86 -6.20 -0.96 11.68
C VAL A 86 -5.91 -0.27 10.35
N PHE A 87 -6.74 0.69 9.92
CA PHE A 87 -6.50 1.42 8.68
C PHE A 87 -5.18 2.18 8.67
N SER A 88 -4.75 2.69 9.82
CA SER A 88 -3.45 3.37 9.94
C SER A 88 -2.29 2.38 9.72
N GLN A 89 -2.37 1.19 10.32
CA GLN A 89 -1.38 0.13 10.12
C GLN A 89 -1.34 -0.38 8.68
N GLU A 90 -2.51 -0.59 8.05
CA GLU A 90 -2.60 -1.00 6.65
C GLU A 90 -2.00 0.05 5.71
N LYS A 91 -2.25 1.34 5.99
CA LYS A 91 -1.67 2.45 5.23
C LYS A 91 -0.14 2.45 5.31
N GLU A 92 0.43 2.27 6.49
CA GLU A 92 1.89 2.19 6.68
C GLU A 92 2.48 0.99 5.91
N ALA A 93 1.83 -0.17 5.96
CA ALA A 93 2.26 -1.35 5.23
C ALA A 93 2.21 -1.16 3.71
N LEU A 94 1.15 -0.51 3.20
CA LEU A 94 1.04 -0.18 1.77
C LEU A 94 2.10 0.83 1.34
N GLN A 95 2.41 1.81 2.18
CA GLN A 95 3.44 2.79 1.89
C GLN A 95 4.84 2.14 1.80
N LEU A 96 5.19 1.29 2.76
CA LEU A 96 6.44 0.53 2.72
C LEU A 96 6.55 -0.35 1.47
N ARG A 97 5.43 -0.99 1.07
CA ARG A 97 5.37 -1.82 -0.13
C ARG A 97 5.56 -0.99 -1.41
N ALA A 98 4.99 0.20 -1.47
CA ALA A 98 5.16 1.13 -2.58
C ALA A 98 6.63 1.56 -2.71
N GLU A 99 7.26 1.99 -1.62
CA GLU A 99 8.68 2.38 -1.60
C GLU A 99 9.60 1.22 -2.03
N THR A 100 9.31 0.00 -1.58
CA THR A 100 10.05 -1.20 -1.99
C THR A 100 9.91 -1.49 -3.49
N ALA A 101 8.69 -1.33 -4.04
CA ALA A 101 8.43 -1.52 -5.46
C ALA A 101 9.11 -0.46 -6.32
N GLU A 102 9.10 0.81 -5.89
CA GLU A 102 9.82 1.91 -6.56
C GLU A 102 11.33 1.66 -6.62
N ASN A 103 11.93 1.24 -5.50
CA ASN A 103 13.35 0.90 -5.44
C ASN A 103 13.69 -0.28 -6.37
N SER A 104 12.84 -1.30 -6.40
CA SER A 104 13.01 -2.46 -7.29
C SER A 104 12.91 -2.07 -8.76
N LEU A 105 11.98 -1.18 -9.10
CA LEU A 105 11.81 -0.67 -10.46
C LEU A 105 13.02 0.17 -10.89
N ALA A 106 13.54 1.02 -10.01
CA ALA A 106 14.74 1.81 -10.28
C ALA A 106 15.95 0.92 -10.58
N ALA A 107 16.17 -0.13 -9.79
CA ALA A 107 17.23 -1.11 -10.03
C ALA A 107 17.05 -1.82 -11.39
N ALA A 108 15.84 -2.29 -11.69
CA ALA A 108 15.54 -2.95 -12.96
C ALA A 108 15.76 -2.03 -14.19
N ILE A 109 15.48 -0.73 -14.05
CA ILE A 109 15.76 0.26 -15.10
C ILE A 109 17.27 0.38 -15.34
N ASP A 110 18.08 0.41 -14.29
CA ASP A 110 19.53 0.53 -14.41
C ASP A 110 20.19 -0.74 -14.97
N ASP A 111 19.70 -1.91 -14.58
CA ASP A 111 20.06 -3.19 -15.21
C ASP A 111 19.69 -3.19 -16.70
N GLY A 112 18.48 -2.71 -17.03
CA GLY A 112 18.02 -2.55 -18.41
C GLY A 112 18.96 -1.66 -19.24
N LYS A 113 19.39 -0.51 -18.71
CA LYS A 113 20.37 0.37 -19.38
C LYS A 113 21.70 -0.34 -19.61
N THR A 114 22.14 -1.14 -18.65
CA THR A 114 23.40 -1.90 -18.76
C THR A 114 23.29 -2.98 -19.84
N LEU A 115 22.18 -3.71 -19.89
CA LEU A 115 21.92 -4.68 -20.94
C LEU A 115 21.86 -4.03 -22.32
N THR A 116 21.20 -2.87 -22.46
CA THR A 116 21.17 -2.14 -23.73
C THR A 116 22.57 -1.75 -24.21
N ARG A 117 23.46 -1.30 -23.30
CA ARG A 117 24.85 -1.00 -23.65
C ARG A 117 25.61 -2.24 -24.12
N ASN A 118 25.46 -3.36 -23.39
CA ASN A 118 26.11 -4.62 -23.75
C ASN A 118 25.62 -5.15 -25.11
N ILE A 119 24.33 -5.00 -25.41
CA ILE A 119 23.77 -5.37 -26.72
C ILE A 119 24.42 -4.54 -27.82
N ALA A 120 24.48 -3.21 -27.67
CA ALA A 120 25.11 -2.34 -28.67
C ALA A 120 26.60 -2.67 -28.88
N GLU A 121 27.32 -3.03 -27.82
CA GLU A 121 28.72 -3.46 -27.92
C GLU A 121 28.86 -4.78 -28.67
N LEU A 122 27.99 -5.77 -28.38
CA LEU A 122 27.95 -7.04 -29.10
C LEU A 122 27.59 -6.88 -30.58
N GLU A 123 26.61 -6.04 -30.88
CA GLU A 123 26.24 -5.71 -32.26
C GLU A 123 27.42 -5.08 -33.03
N LYS A 124 28.16 -4.18 -32.38
CA LYS A 124 29.37 -3.60 -32.95
C LYS A 124 30.44 -4.67 -33.20
N MET A 125 30.74 -5.50 -32.20
CA MET A 125 31.72 -6.60 -32.34
C MET A 125 31.35 -7.56 -33.47
N LEU A 126 30.07 -7.89 -33.64
CA LEU A 126 29.58 -8.72 -34.74
C LEU A 126 29.76 -8.04 -36.10
N SER A 127 29.46 -6.73 -36.18
CA SER A 127 29.66 -5.95 -37.41
C SER A 127 31.13 -5.89 -37.80
N ASP A 128 32.02 -5.57 -36.85
CA ASP A 128 33.46 -5.52 -37.06
C ASP A 128 34.00 -6.90 -37.47
N GLY A 129 33.53 -7.97 -36.83
CA GLY A 129 33.89 -9.35 -37.17
C GLY A 129 33.45 -9.76 -38.57
N ALA A 130 32.27 -9.32 -39.03
CA ALA A 130 31.79 -9.57 -40.38
C ALA A 130 32.65 -8.89 -41.45
N VAL A 131 33.11 -7.65 -41.18
CA VAL A 131 34.05 -6.94 -42.06
C VAL A 131 35.37 -7.70 -42.15
N GLN A 132 35.95 -8.12 -41.03
CA GLN A 132 37.20 -8.88 -41.01
C GLN A 132 37.09 -10.23 -41.75
N LEU A 133 35.95 -10.92 -41.61
CA LEU A 133 35.68 -12.16 -42.35
C LEU A 133 35.68 -11.91 -43.85
N LYS A 134 35.01 -10.85 -44.32
CA LYS A 134 34.98 -10.49 -45.73
C LYS A 134 36.38 -10.15 -46.27
N GLU A 135 37.16 -9.36 -45.53
CA GLU A 135 38.55 -9.05 -45.89
C GLU A 135 39.40 -10.32 -45.98
N ARG A 136 39.21 -11.27 -45.06
CA ARG A 136 39.91 -12.56 -45.07
C ARG A 136 39.50 -13.42 -46.26
N GLU A 137 38.22 -13.45 -46.61
CA GLU A 137 37.71 -14.15 -47.79
C GLU A 137 38.31 -13.57 -49.08
N GLU A 138 38.31 -12.25 -49.23
CA GLU A 138 38.93 -11.56 -50.37
C GLU A 138 40.43 -11.87 -50.48
N ARG A 139 41.16 -11.88 -49.35
CA ARG A 139 42.58 -12.25 -49.31
C ARG A 139 42.82 -13.72 -49.70
N LEU A 140 41.94 -14.64 -49.31
CA LEU A 140 42.04 -16.05 -49.69
C LEU A 140 41.86 -16.23 -51.21
N VAL A 141 40.97 -15.46 -51.84
CA VAL A 141 40.80 -15.48 -53.30
C VAL A 141 42.08 -15.04 -54.01
N VAL A 142 42.72 -13.95 -53.55
CA VAL A 142 43.99 -13.47 -54.11
C VAL A 142 45.10 -14.53 -53.96
N LEU A 143 45.25 -15.10 -52.76
CA LEU A 143 46.26 -16.15 -52.52
C LEU A 143 46.03 -17.40 -53.38
N ASP A 144 44.77 -17.78 -53.65
CA ASP A 144 44.47 -18.91 -54.54
C ASP A 144 44.85 -18.61 -56.00
N GLN A 145 44.63 -17.37 -56.46
CA GLN A 145 45.08 -16.92 -57.78
C GLN A 145 46.61 -16.91 -57.87
N GLU A 146 47.30 -16.35 -56.88
CA GLU A 146 48.77 -16.35 -56.81
C GLU A 146 49.32 -17.77 -56.85
N LYS A 147 48.75 -18.68 -56.05
CA LYS A 147 49.11 -20.10 -56.05
C LYS A 147 49.00 -20.72 -57.45
N LYS A 148 47.89 -20.49 -58.16
CA LYS A 148 47.70 -20.99 -59.54
C LYS A 148 48.75 -20.44 -60.50
N THR A 149 49.07 -19.14 -60.42
CA THR A 149 50.09 -18.53 -61.27
C THR A 149 51.50 -19.08 -61.00
N LEU A 150 51.84 -19.32 -59.73
CA LEU A 150 53.10 -19.94 -59.34
C LEU A 150 53.19 -21.40 -59.79
N GLN A 151 52.09 -22.16 -59.71
CA GLN A 151 52.01 -23.52 -60.24
C GLN A 151 52.28 -23.55 -61.74
N HIS A 152 51.62 -22.68 -62.52
CA HIS A 152 51.86 -22.58 -63.96
C HIS A 152 53.33 -22.24 -64.28
N ARG A 153 53.92 -21.28 -63.57
CA ARG A 153 55.35 -20.92 -63.74
C ARG A 153 56.29 -22.09 -63.40
N ALA A 154 55.96 -22.86 -62.36
CA ALA A 154 56.74 -24.03 -61.99
C ALA A 154 56.68 -25.11 -63.09
N GLU A 155 55.48 -25.41 -63.60
CA GLU A 155 55.28 -26.34 -64.73
C GLU A 155 56.02 -25.88 -66.01
N GLU A 156 56.03 -24.58 -66.30
CA GLU A 156 56.80 -24.02 -67.41
C GLU A 156 58.31 -24.16 -67.20
N ALA A 157 58.80 -23.90 -65.99
CA ALA A 157 60.21 -24.05 -65.64
C ALA A 157 60.67 -25.53 -65.75
N GLU A 158 59.84 -26.48 -65.30
CA GLU A 158 60.10 -27.91 -65.45
C GLU A 158 60.22 -28.31 -66.92
N LYS A 159 59.29 -27.87 -67.77
CA LYS A 159 59.35 -28.11 -69.23
C LYS A 159 60.61 -27.53 -69.88
N LEU A 160 61.05 -26.34 -69.46
CA LEU A 160 62.28 -25.72 -69.96
C LEU A 160 63.53 -26.49 -69.52
N LEU A 161 63.56 -26.99 -68.28
CA LEU A 161 64.64 -27.85 -67.78
C LEU A 161 64.69 -29.18 -68.53
N GLU A 162 63.56 -29.84 -68.76
CA GLU A 162 63.51 -31.07 -69.58
C GLU A 162 64.04 -30.84 -71.01
N LYS A 163 63.67 -29.71 -71.63
CA LYS A 163 64.20 -29.31 -72.94
C LYS A 163 65.71 -29.05 -72.90
N ALA A 164 66.21 -28.38 -71.87
CA ALA A 164 67.64 -28.10 -71.72
C ALA A 164 68.45 -29.39 -71.51
N LEU A 165 67.95 -30.32 -70.68
CA LEU A 165 68.58 -31.61 -70.42
C LEU A 165 68.61 -32.50 -71.67
N SER A 166 67.51 -32.58 -72.41
CA SER A 166 67.44 -33.31 -73.68
C SER A 166 68.33 -32.71 -74.76
N ALA A 167 68.40 -31.38 -74.86
CA ALA A 167 69.32 -30.69 -75.78
C ALA A 167 70.79 -30.98 -75.44
N SER A 168 71.16 -30.90 -74.15
CA SER A 168 72.51 -31.23 -73.67
C SER A 168 72.88 -32.70 -73.94
N ALA A 169 71.95 -33.63 -73.71
CA ALA A 169 72.17 -35.06 -74.02
C ALA A 169 72.38 -35.30 -75.53
N ALA A 170 71.61 -34.62 -76.39
CA ALA A 170 71.77 -34.69 -77.85
C ALA A 170 73.11 -34.10 -78.32
N GLU A 171 73.60 -33.04 -77.66
CA GLU A 171 74.87 -32.41 -77.97
C GLU A 171 76.08 -33.26 -77.54
N GLN A 172 75.99 -33.93 -76.38
CA GLN A 172 76.98 -34.92 -75.94
C GLN A 172 77.02 -36.14 -76.87
N ALA A 173 75.87 -36.63 -77.34
CA ALA A 173 75.78 -37.75 -78.30
C ALA A 173 76.36 -37.42 -79.69
N LYS A 174 76.33 -36.14 -80.10
CA LYS A 174 77.00 -35.68 -81.34
C LYS A 174 78.52 -35.60 -81.17
N LYS A 175 79.02 -35.13 -80.03
CA LYS A 175 80.46 -35.07 -79.73
C LYS A 175 81.10 -36.45 -79.60
N SER A 176 80.39 -37.45 -79.07
CA SER A 176 80.90 -38.82 -78.97
C SER A 176 80.96 -39.57 -80.32
N LYS A 177 80.18 -39.17 -81.33
CA LYS A 177 80.24 -39.74 -82.70
C LYS A 177 81.30 -39.11 -83.61
N SER A 178 81.77 -37.90 -83.32
CA SER A 178 82.83 -37.24 -84.11
C SER A 178 84.25 -37.48 -83.59
N GLY A 179 84.41 -38.21 -82.48
CA GLY A 179 85.70 -38.47 -81.82
C GLY A 179 86.26 -39.88 -82.01
N ALA A 180 85.57 -40.76 -82.75
CA ALA A 180 86.08 -42.07 -83.15
C ALA A 180 86.50 -42.01 -84.63
N GLY A 181 87.61 -41.31 -84.88
CA GLY A 181 88.42 -41.45 -86.08
C GLY A 181 89.57 -42.41 -85.81
#